data_AF-A0A672QDM3-F1
#
_entry.id   AF-A0A672QDM3-F1
#
_cell.length_a   1.000
_cell.length_b   1.000
_cell.length_c   1.000
_cell.angle_alpha   90.00
_cell.angle_beta   90.00
_cell.angle_gamma   90.00
#
_symmetry.space_group_name_H-M   'P 1'
#
loop_
_entity.id
_entity.type
_entity.pdbx_description
1 polymer ?
#
loop_
_entity_poly.entity_id
_entity_poly.type
_entity_poly.pdbx_seq_one_letter_code
_entity_poly.pdbx_strand_id
1 'polypeptide(L)'
;MITHLTNTIMAESTMACFRRVPWYSKNTWQFGRFLKNAWNKEPVITVSCGIGLLACLLPALSPLTKYTGMMNRAIPYNYPVPVRDDGNMPDVPAHPRDPQGKNLDWLKNL
;
A
#
# COMPACT_ATOMS: atom_id res chain seq x y z
N MET A 1 3.71 -16.74 -24.54
CA MET A 1 5.00 -16.49 -25.24
C MET A 1 5.30 -14.99 -25.41
N ILE A 2 4.32 -14.14 -25.71
CA ILE A 2 4.50 -12.69 -25.91
C ILE A 2 4.81 -11.92 -24.61
N THR A 3 4.20 -12.32 -23.48
CA THR A 3 4.38 -11.65 -22.17
C THR A 3 5.74 -11.90 -21.50
N HIS A 4 6.45 -12.97 -21.87
CA HIS A 4 7.80 -13.22 -21.36
C HIS A 4 8.85 -12.36 -22.08
N LEU A 5 8.65 -12.05 -23.36
CA LEU A 5 9.55 -11.22 -24.16
C LEU A 5 9.51 -9.73 -23.77
N THR A 6 8.35 -9.18 -23.40
CA THR A 6 8.26 -7.79 -22.94
C THR A 6 8.94 -7.59 -21.59
N ASN A 7 8.83 -8.57 -20.70
CA ASN A 7 9.44 -8.52 -19.37
C ASN A 7 10.97 -8.65 -19.42
N THR A 8 11.52 -9.45 -20.34
CA THR A 8 12.99 -9.55 -20.52
C THR A 8 13.57 -8.32 -21.20
N ILE A 9 12.91 -7.73 -22.21
CA ILE A 9 13.40 -6.51 -22.89
C ILE A 9 13.38 -5.28 -21.95
N MET A 10 12.34 -5.15 -21.10
CA MET A 10 12.33 -4.10 -20.07
C MET A 10 13.39 -4.33 -18.99
N ALA A 11 13.65 -5.58 -18.59
CA ALA A 11 14.69 -5.92 -17.63
C ALA A 11 16.11 -5.66 -18.18
N GLU A 12 16.36 -5.97 -19.47
CA GLU A 12 17.67 -5.74 -20.08
C GLU A 12 17.95 -4.24 -20.33
N SER A 13 16.94 -3.47 -20.75
CA SER A 13 17.11 -2.02 -20.93
C SER A 13 17.32 -1.29 -19.60
N THR A 14 16.63 -1.70 -18.54
CA THR A 14 16.82 -1.13 -17.19
C THR A 14 18.17 -1.51 -16.59
N MET A 15 18.63 -2.75 -16.79
CA MET A 15 19.93 -3.23 -16.31
C MET A 15 21.12 -2.64 -17.08
N ALA A 16 20.97 -2.36 -18.39
CA ALA A 16 22.00 -1.67 -19.18
C ALA A 16 22.16 -0.20 -18.77
N CYS A 17 21.07 0.45 -18.39
CA CYS A 17 21.04 1.79 -17.78
C CYS A 17 21.78 1.80 -16.43
N PHE A 18 21.50 0.79 -15.59
CA PHE A 18 22.05 0.69 -14.23
C PHE A 18 23.57 0.43 -14.20
N ARG A 19 24.13 -0.20 -15.24
CA ARG A 19 25.56 -0.57 -15.32
C ARG A 19 26.50 0.60 -15.67
N ARG A 20 25.96 1.77 -16.07
CA ARG A 20 26.77 2.97 -16.40
C ARG A 20 27.06 3.86 -15.19
N VAL A 21 26.49 3.57 -14.02
CA VAL A 21 26.59 4.44 -12.84
C VAL A 21 27.43 3.73 -11.77
N PRO A 22 28.57 4.29 -11.33
CA PRO A 22 29.40 3.67 -10.30
C PRO A 22 28.66 3.66 -8.94
N TRP A 23 28.22 2.47 -8.51
CA TRP A 23 27.56 2.23 -7.23
C TRP A 23 28.60 2.02 -6.12
N TYR A 24 29.28 3.09 -5.71
CA TYR A 24 30.09 3.05 -4.50
C TYR A 24 30.09 4.42 -3.83
N SER A 25 29.46 4.54 -2.65
CA SER A 25 29.41 5.81 -1.92
C SER A 25 29.63 5.61 -0.42
N LYS A 26 30.70 6.25 0.06
CA LYS A 26 30.92 6.61 1.47
C LYS A 26 30.66 8.12 1.58
N ASN A 27 29.79 8.53 2.51
CA ASN A 27 29.54 9.90 3.02
C ASN A 27 28.32 10.66 2.41
N THR A 28 27.59 11.40 3.26
CA THR A 28 26.24 11.99 3.05
C THR A 28 26.15 13.19 2.09
N TRP A 29 27.24 13.96 1.92
CA TRP A 29 27.26 15.17 1.07
C TRP A 29 27.26 14.90 -0.45
N GLN A 30 27.62 13.67 -0.87
CA GLN A 30 27.65 13.32 -2.29
C GLN A 30 26.29 12.88 -2.84
N PHE A 31 25.33 12.53 -1.98
CA PHE A 31 24.01 12.05 -2.38
C PHE A 31 23.21 13.13 -3.14
N GLY A 32 23.28 14.40 -2.71
CA GLY A 32 22.61 15.51 -3.40
C GLY A 32 23.19 15.83 -4.78
N ARG A 33 24.51 15.66 -4.97
CA ARG A 33 25.16 15.81 -6.29
C ARG A 33 24.82 14.65 -7.21
N PHE A 34 24.73 13.43 -6.67
CA PHE A 34 24.25 12.26 -7.39
C PHE A 34 22.81 12.42 -7.87
N LEU A 35 21.91 12.90 -7.00
CA LEU A 35 20.49 13.08 -7.34
C LEU A 35 20.29 14.13 -8.45
N LYS A 36 21.01 15.27 -8.39
CA LYS A 36 21.00 16.27 -9.48
C LYS A 36 21.54 15.72 -10.79
N ASN A 37 22.58 14.90 -10.75
CA ASN A 37 23.15 14.27 -11.95
C ASN A 37 22.22 13.17 -12.52
N ALA A 38 21.59 12.37 -11.67
CA ALA A 38 20.63 11.33 -12.07
C ALA A 38 19.37 11.94 -12.69
N TRP A 39 18.87 13.06 -12.17
CA TRP A 39 17.74 13.80 -12.74
C TRP A 39 18.03 14.35 -14.14
N ASN A 40 19.26 14.83 -14.38
CA ASN A 40 19.64 15.40 -15.68
C ASN A 40 19.91 14.35 -16.75
N LYS A 41 20.36 13.14 -16.36
CA LYS A 41 20.68 12.06 -17.32
C LYS A 41 19.48 11.15 -17.57
N GLU A 42 18.83 10.72 -16.50
CA GLU A 42 17.81 9.66 -16.53
C GLU A 42 16.65 10.03 -15.58
N PRO A 43 15.85 11.05 -15.93
CA PRO A 43 14.78 11.55 -15.07
C PRO A 43 13.69 10.49 -14.82
N VAL A 44 13.39 9.67 -15.82
CA VAL A 44 12.34 8.63 -15.73
C VAL A 44 12.68 7.60 -14.66
N ILE A 45 13.93 7.13 -14.63
CA ILE A 45 14.36 6.12 -13.66
C ILE A 45 14.40 6.73 -12.25
N THR A 46 14.91 7.95 -12.11
CA THR A 46 14.96 8.65 -10.82
C THR A 46 13.56 8.85 -10.22
N VAL A 47 12.58 9.27 -11.05
CA VAL A 47 11.19 9.42 -10.63
C VAL A 47 10.55 8.08 -10.29
N SER A 48 10.79 7.02 -11.09
CA SER A 48 10.24 5.69 -10.80
C SER A 48 10.73 5.12 -9.46
N CYS A 49 12.02 5.28 -9.15
CA CYS A 49 12.58 4.86 -7.87
C CYS A 49 12.00 5.70 -6.72
N GLY A 50 11.84 7.02 -6.91
CA GLY A 50 11.23 7.89 -5.91
C GLY A 50 9.79 7.52 -5.60
N ILE A 51 8.95 7.31 -6.62
CA ILE A 51 7.56 6.90 -6.46
C ILE A 51 7.47 5.49 -5.85
N GLY A 52 8.33 4.55 -6.27
CA GLY A 52 8.35 3.20 -5.71
C GLY A 52 8.65 3.19 -4.21
N LEU A 53 9.66 3.96 -3.79
CA LEU A 53 9.99 4.10 -2.36
C LEU A 53 8.87 4.79 -1.59
N LEU A 54 8.30 5.86 -2.15
CA LEU A 54 7.20 6.60 -1.52
C LEU A 54 5.96 5.71 -1.36
N ALA A 55 5.63 4.90 -2.38
CA ALA A 55 4.50 3.97 -2.35
C ALA A 55 4.66 2.87 -1.29
N CYS A 56 5.88 2.46 -0.97
CA CYS A 56 6.13 1.51 0.13
C CYS A 56 6.03 2.16 1.51
N LEU A 57 6.46 3.42 1.65
CA LEU A 57 6.51 4.12 2.93
C LEU A 57 5.16 4.74 3.34
N LEU A 58 4.42 5.30 2.38
CA LEU A 58 3.15 5.98 2.64
C LEU A 58 2.10 5.10 3.35
N PRO A 59 1.89 3.82 2.99
CA PRO A 59 0.92 2.98 3.66
C PRO A 59 1.26 2.69 5.13
N ALA A 60 2.55 2.64 5.47
CA ALA A 60 3.00 2.37 6.83
C ALA A 60 2.91 3.61 7.74
N LEU A 61 3.09 4.80 7.17
CA LEU A 61 3.04 6.07 7.91
C LEU A 61 1.63 6.67 7.98
N SER A 62 0.77 6.36 7.02
CA SER A 62 -0.55 7.00 6.92
C SER A 62 -1.53 6.41 7.95
N PRO A 63 -2.14 7.22 8.83
CA PRO A 63 -3.19 6.75 9.75
C PRO A 63 -4.47 6.36 9.01
N LEU A 64 -4.60 6.71 7.72
CA LEU A 64 -5.79 6.43 6.92
C LEU A 64 -5.89 4.98 6.47
N THR A 65 -4.77 4.26 6.40
CA THR A 65 -4.77 2.84 5.99
C THR A 65 -5.57 1.94 6.94
N LYS A 66 -5.65 2.34 8.23
CA LYS A 66 -6.51 1.68 9.21
C LYS A 66 -7.99 1.72 8.80
N TYR A 67 -8.49 2.87 8.35
CA TYR A 67 -9.89 3.04 7.93
C TYR A 67 -10.21 2.23 6.68
N THR A 68 -9.28 2.15 5.72
CA THR A 68 -9.43 1.27 4.54
C THR A 68 -9.62 -0.19 4.96
N GLY A 69 -8.83 -0.67 5.91
CA GLY A 69 -8.94 -2.05 6.42
C GLY A 69 -10.21 -2.31 7.23
N MET A 70 -10.73 -1.31 7.94
CA MET A 70 -12.01 -1.40 8.67
C MET A 70 -13.21 -1.40 7.71
N MET A 71 -13.17 -0.57 6.66
CA MET A 71 -14.22 -0.50 5.64
C MET A 71 -14.39 -1.83 4.90
N ASN A 72 -13.29 -2.46 4.49
CA ASN A 72 -13.35 -3.76 3.82
C ASN A 72 -13.95 -4.87 4.69
N ARG A 73 -13.81 -4.78 6.02
CA ARG A 73 -14.41 -5.75 6.95
C ARG A 73 -15.87 -5.43 7.29
N ALA A 74 -16.26 -4.16 7.18
CA ALA A 74 -17.60 -3.71 7.48
C ALA A 74 -18.63 -4.06 6.38
N ILE A 75 -18.17 -4.25 5.15
CA ILE A 75 -19.05 -4.54 4.00
C ILE A 75 -19.51 -6.01 4.06
N PRO A 76 -20.82 -6.28 4.22
CA PRO A 76 -21.33 -7.64 4.26
C PRO A 76 -21.58 -8.16 2.84
N TYR A 77 -20.62 -8.90 2.28
CA TYR A 77 -20.82 -9.58 0.99
C TYR A 77 -21.65 -10.85 1.10
N ASN A 78 -21.56 -11.53 2.24
CA ASN A 78 -22.35 -12.70 2.57
C ASN A 78 -23.46 -12.32 3.54
N TYR A 79 -24.60 -13.00 3.44
CA TYR A 79 -25.68 -12.80 4.39
C TYR A 79 -25.23 -13.25 5.80
N PRO A 80 -25.32 -12.37 6.83
CA PRO A 80 -24.92 -12.74 8.18
C PRO A 80 -25.93 -13.71 8.78
N VAL A 81 -25.51 -14.96 8.99
CA VAL A 81 -26.36 -16.00 9.60
C VAL A 81 -26.47 -15.74 11.11
N PRO A 82 -27.69 -15.60 11.67
CA PRO A 82 -27.87 -15.44 13.11
C PRO A 82 -27.35 -16.65 13.90
N VAL A 83 -26.73 -16.38 15.03
CA VAL A 83 -26.26 -17.41 15.96
C VAL A 83 -27.45 -17.89 16.80
N ARG A 84 -27.45 -19.18 17.15
CA ARG A 84 -28.46 -19.74 18.06
C ARG A 84 -28.19 -19.24 19.48
N ASP A 85 -29.25 -18.85 20.18
CA ASP A 85 -29.14 -18.35 21.55
C ASP A 85 -28.99 -19.49 22.56
N ASP A 86 -27.88 -19.50 23.30
CA ASP A 86 -27.60 -20.42 24.41
C ASP A 86 -27.88 -19.78 25.79
N GLY A 87 -28.40 -18.54 25.82
CA GLY A 87 -28.79 -17.81 27.04
C GLY A 87 -27.67 -17.04 27.74
N ASN A 88 -26.42 -17.14 27.28
CA ASN A 88 -25.25 -16.45 27.83
C ASN A 88 -24.35 -15.84 26.74
N MET A 89 -24.91 -14.94 25.92
CA MET A 89 -24.17 -14.20 24.88
C MET A 89 -24.41 -12.68 24.96
N PRO A 90 -23.79 -11.97 25.92
CA PRO A 90 -24.02 -10.54 26.12
C PRO A 90 -23.45 -9.65 25.01
N ASP A 91 -22.58 -10.18 24.16
CA ASP A 91 -21.91 -9.50 23.04
C ASP A 91 -22.66 -9.62 21.70
N VAL A 92 -23.60 -10.56 21.59
CA VAL A 92 -24.40 -10.79 20.37
C VAL A 92 -25.71 -10.00 20.47
N PRO A 93 -26.00 -9.07 19.54
CA PRO A 93 -27.26 -8.34 19.55
C PRO A 93 -28.41 -9.25 19.15
N ALA A 94 -29.57 -9.11 19.80
CA ALA A 94 -30.79 -9.82 19.44
C ALA A 94 -31.47 -9.18 18.22
N HIS A 95 -31.29 -7.87 18.05
CA HIS A 95 -31.88 -7.09 16.97
C HIS A 95 -30.85 -6.11 16.36
N PRO A 96 -30.94 -5.78 15.05
CA PRO A 96 -29.97 -4.89 14.38
C PRO A 96 -29.84 -3.47 14.95
N ARG A 97 -30.82 -3.03 15.76
CA ARG A 97 -30.84 -1.70 16.38
C ARG A 97 -30.20 -1.69 17.79
N ASP A 98 -29.83 -2.85 18.31
CA ASP A 98 -29.28 -2.95 19.66
C ASP A 98 -27.87 -2.36 19.73
N PRO A 99 -27.52 -1.65 20.83
CA PRO A 99 -26.25 -0.94 20.95
C PRO A 99 -25.01 -1.85 21.04
N GLN A 100 -25.20 -3.15 21.30
CA GLN A 100 -24.13 -4.14 21.44
C GLN A 100 -23.45 -4.47 20.10
N GLY A 101 -24.14 -4.22 18.97
CA GLY A 101 -23.61 -4.47 17.63
C GLY A 101 -22.47 -3.53 17.23
N LYS A 102 -21.68 -3.94 16.23
CA LYS A 102 -20.64 -3.08 15.64
C LYS A 102 -21.29 -1.90 14.93
N ASN A 103 -21.14 -0.69 15.47
CA ASN A 103 -21.64 0.53 14.84
C ASN A 103 -20.68 1.07 13.76
N LEU A 104 -21.26 1.83 12.82
CA LEU A 104 -20.55 2.43 11.68
C LEU A 104 -20.48 3.95 11.79
N ASP A 105 -20.62 4.50 13.00
CA ASP A 105 -20.63 5.96 13.21
C ASP A 105 -19.28 6.61 12.88
N TRP A 106 -18.19 5.87 13.05
CA TRP A 106 -16.86 6.29 12.59
C TRP A 106 -16.78 6.45 11.06
N LEU A 107 -17.55 5.68 10.29
CA LEU A 107 -17.59 5.76 8.83
C LEU A 107 -18.51 6.90 8.35
N LYS A 108 -19.59 7.16 9.10
CA LYS A 108 -20.52 8.26 8.80
C LYS A 108 -19.92 9.64 9.09
N ASN A 109 -19.03 9.72 10.08
CA ASN A 109 -18.39 10.96 10.53
C ASN A 109 -16.97 11.14 9.98
N LEU A 110 -16.54 10.27 9.06
CA LEU A 110 -15.24 10.33 8.38
C LEU A 110 -15.28 11.43 7.30
#